data_AF-A1ZI20-F1
#
_entry.id   AF-A1ZI20-F1
#
_cell.length_a   1.000
_cell.length_b   1.000
_cell.length_c   1.000
_cell.angle_alpha   90.00
_cell.angle_beta   90.00
_cell.angle_gamma   90.00
#
_symmetry.space_group_name_H-M   'P 1'
#
loop_
_entity.id
_entity.type
_entity.pdbx_description
1 polymer ?
#
loop_
_entity_poly.entity_id
_entity_poly.type
_entity_poly.pdbx_seq_one_letter_code
_entity_poly.pdbx_strand_id
1 'polypeptide(L)'
;MIETQKNFSFPGDGSDTEAPNIEMLWVPPSEAFEMGVGKTAEEKFDTTIDHGFWLSKYPVTHSHWHALLQLMDQENTLDEEKKNQPYLETWPGIIRLCLHLNNKMEAVLPEGF
;
A
#
# COMPACT_ATOMS: atom_id res chain seq x y z
N MET A 1 7.47 -2.28 22.56
CA MET A 1 6.39 -3.12 22.01
C MET A 1 5.92 -2.41 20.76
N ILE A 2 6.34 -2.84 19.58
CA ILE A 2 5.88 -2.27 18.31
C ILE A 2 4.62 -3.06 17.96
N GLU A 3 3.44 -2.42 17.92
CA GLU A 3 2.25 -3.04 17.33
C GLU A 3 2.54 -3.29 15.86
N THR A 4 2.70 -4.56 15.51
CA THR A 4 3.55 -4.92 14.36
C THR A 4 2.82 -5.05 13.04
N GLN A 5 1.50 -5.22 13.00
CA GLN A 5 0.77 -5.52 11.76
C GLN A 5 -0.66 -4.99 11.82
N LYS A 6 -1.02 -4.11 10.87
CA LYS A 6 -2.43 -3.80 10.57
C LYS A 6 -2.77 -4.44 9.24
N ASN A 7 -3.86 -5.19 9.23
CA ASN A 7 -4.42 -5.78 8.03
C ASN A 7 -5.33 -4.74 7.37
N PHE A 8 -4.97 -4.28 6.17
CA PHE A 8 -5.84 -3.45 5.37
C PHE A 8 -6.71 -4.34 4.50
N SER A 9 -7.99 -4.46 4.88
CA SER A 9 -9.01 -5.10 4.08
C SER A 9 -9.69 -4.06 3.20
N PHE A 10 -9.82 -4.36 1.91
CA PHE A 10 -10.67 -3.57 1.04
C PHE A 10 -12.12 -3.62 1.53
N PRO A 11 -12.86 -2.49 1.47
CA PRO A 11 -14.28 -2.51 1.81
C PRO A 11 -14.99 -3.50 0.88
N GLY A 12 -15.61 -4.52 1.47
CA GLY A 12 -16.36 -5.52 0.71
C GLY A 12 -17.58 -4.89 0.06
N ASP A 13 -17.93 -5.35 -1.14
CA ASP A 13 -19.17 -4.99 -1.85
C ASP A 13 -20.40 -5.78 -1.31
N GLY A 14 -20.22 -6.55 -0.23
CA GLY A 14 -21.26 -7.42 0.33
C GLY A 14 -21.32 -8.81 -0.32
N SER A 15 -20.42 -9.13 -1.25
CA SER A 15 -20.19 -10.50 -1.73
C SER A 15 -19.22 -11.23 -0.79
N ASP A 16 -19.51 -12.50 -0.45
CA ASP A 16 -18.71 -13.36 0.45
C ASP A 16 -17.32 -13.75 -0.10
N THR A 17 -16.85 -13.08 -1.15
CA THR A 17 -15.48 -13.22 -1.65
C THR A 17 -14.53 -12.43 -0.74
N GLU A 18 -13.72 -13.13 0.06
CA GLU A 18 -12.68 -12.51 0.89
C GLU A 18 -11.82 -11.55 0.05
N ALA A 19 -12.01 -10.25 0.27
CA ALA A 19 -11.22 -9.25 -0.43
C ALA A 19 -9.73 -9.43 -0.04
N PRO A 20 -8.80 -9.39 -1.01
CA PRO A 20 -7.39 -9.66 -0.75
C PRO A 20 -6.83 -8.60 0.22
N ASN A 21 -6.22 -9.07 1.30
CA ASN A 21 -5.79 -8.24 2.42
C ASN A 21 -4.33 -7.81 2.26
N ILE A 22 -4.06 -6.51 2.41
CA ILE A 22 -2.70 -5.98 2.39
C ILE A 22 -2.17 -5.93 3.82
N GLU A 23 -1.12 -6.71 4.07
CA GLU A 23 -0.38 -6.65 5.33
C GLU A 23 0.48 -5.38 5.38
N MET A 24 0.19 -4.50 6.35
CA MET A 24 0.90 -3.23 6.53
C MET A 24 1.82 -3.26 7.74
N LEU A 25 3.02 -2.71 7.57
CA LEU A 25 4.01 -2.46 8.61
C LEU A 25 3.95 -1.00 9.03
N TRP A 26 3.91 -0.74 10.33
CA TRP A 26 4.09 0.61 10.86
C TRP A 26 5.56 0.99 10.82
N VAL A 27 5.87 2.07 10.13
CA VAL A 27 7.17 2.73 10.15
C VAL A 27 7.04 3.92 11.10
N PRO A 28 7.64 3.87 12.30
CA PRO A 28 7.54 4.98 13.25
C PRO A 28 8.32 6.21 12.76
N PRO A 29 7.98 7.41 13.28
CA PRO A 29 8.86 8.57 13.13
C PRO A 29 10.27 8.24 13.60
N SER A 30 11.28 8.81 12.94
CA SER A 30 12.69 8.61 13.25
C SER A 30 13.46 9.89 12.99
N GLU A 31 14.20 10.35 13.99
CA GLU A 31 14.94 11.62 13.93
C GLU A 31 16.12 11.57 12.94
N ALA A 32 16.78 10.42 12.81
CA ALA A 32 17.83 10.21 11.82
C ALA A 32 17.99 8.72 11.52
N PHE A 33 17.92 8.35 10.25
CA PHE A 33 18.42 7.08 9.75
C PHE A 33 19.30 7.33 8.52
N GLU A 34 20.42 6.62 8.45
CA GLU A 34 21.35 6.72 7.33
C GLU A 34 20.76 5.99 6.12
N MET A 35 20.61 6.70 5.01
CA MET A 35 20.21 6.13 3.72
C MET A 35 21.39 6.18 2.74
N GLY A 36 21.55 5.11 1.95
CA GLY A 36 22.56 5.03 0.89
C GLY A 36 23.41 3.77 0.95
N VAL A 37 24.37 3.65 0.04
CA VAL A 37 25.21 2.45 -0.13
C VAL A 37 26.44 2.45 0.77
N GLY A 38 26.72 3.61 1.40
CA GLY A 38 27.73 3.75 2.44
C GLY A 38 29.19 3.57 2.00
N LYS A 39 29.50 3.56 0.69
CA LYS A 39 30.88 3.35 0.22
C LYS A 39 31.72 4.61 0.36
N THR A 40 31.09 5.79 0.36
CA THR A 40 31.71 7.08 0.65
C THR A 40 30.81 7.92 1.57
N ALA A 41 31.37 8.98 2.18
CA ALA A 41 30.58 9.92 2.98
C ALA A 41 29.56 10.70 2.14
N GLU A 42 29.82 10.88 0.84
CA GLU A 42 28.94 11.56 -0.11
C GLU A 42 27.77 10.66 -0.56
N GLU A 43 27.87 9.34 -0.33
CA GLU A 43 26.83 8.36 -0.62
C GLU A 43 25.95 8.05 0.61
N LYS A 44 26.12 8.78 1.72
CA LYS A 44 25.35 8.64 2.95
C LYS A 44 24.53 9.91 3.17
N PHE A 45 23.24 9.72 3.40
CA PHE A 45 22.30 10.82 3.64
C PHE A 45 21.58 10.58 4.95
N ASP A 46 21.73 11.51 5.89
CA ASP A 46 20.91 11.52 7.11
C ASP A 46 19.48 11.92 6.72
N THR A 47 18.56 10.97 6.86
CA THR A 47 17.14 11.16 6.52
C THR A 47 16.30 11.14 7.78
N THR A 48 15.35 12.05 7.87
CA THR A 48 14.40 12.15 8.98
C THR A 48 13.00 11.74 8.50
N ILE A 49 12.27 11.00 9.32
CA ILE A 49 10.84 10.69 9.14
C ILE A 49 10.10 11.41 10.26
N ASP A 50 9.54 12.58 9.95
CA ASP A 50 8.84 13.41 10.95
C ASP A 50 7.53 12.79 11.43
N HIS A 51 6.87 12.04 10.55
CA HIS A 51 5.60 11.37 10.82
C HIS A 51 5.67 9.90 10.41
N GLY A 52 5.23 9.03 11.31
CA GLY A 52 5.15 7.61 11.01
C GLY A 52 4.10 7.32 9.95
N PHE A 53 4.29 6.24 9.21
CA PHE A 53 3.39 5.84 8.14
C PHE A 53 3.27 4.33 8.04
N TRP A 54 2.21 3.86 7.40
CA TRP A 54 2.02 2.44 7.09
C TRP A 54 2.63 2.11 5.73
N LEU A 55 3.42 1.05 5.66
CA LEU A 55 4.03 0.54 4.43
C LEU A 55 3.57 -0.89 4.18
N SER A 56 3.16 -1.21 2.94
CA SER A 56 2.87 -2.60 2.58
C SER A 56 4.11 -3.47 2.76
N LYS A 57 3.98 -4.59 3.48
CA LYS A 57 5.08 -5.53 3.71
C LYS A 57 5.57 -6.19 2.41
N TYR A 58 4.64 -6.45 1.50
CA TYR A 58 4.90 -7.09 0.22
C TYR A 58 4.46 -6.17 -0.93
N PRO A 59 5.03 -6.36 -2.14
CA PRO A 59 4.51 -5.71 -3.34
C PRO A 59 3.03 -6.04 -3.55
N VAL A 60 2.29 -5.06 -4.09
CA VAL A 60 0.91 -5.25 -4.54
C VAL A 60 0.88 -6.38 -5.58
N THR A 61 -0.05 -7.31 -5.43
CA THR A 61 -0.18 -8.48 -6.30
C THR A 61 -1.29 -8.31 -7.34
N HIS A 62 -1.36 -9.24 -8.29
CA HIS A 62 -2.47 -9.29 -9.26
C HIS A 62 -3.86 -9.37 -8.59
N SER A 63 -4.02 -10.13 -7.51
CA SER A 63 -5.29 -10.19 -6.77
C SER A 63 -5.63 -8.85 -6.12
N HIS A 64 -4.67 -8.20 -5.46
CA HIS A 64 -4.86 -6.87 -4.89
C HIS A 64 -5.28 -5.85 -5.96
N TRP A 65 -4.55 -5.81 -7.08
CA TRP A 65 -4.88 -4.93 -8.20
C TRP A 65 -6.25 -5.23 -8.80
N HIS A 66 -6.63 -6.51 -8.86
CA HIS A 66 -7.92 -6.92 -9.37
C HIS A 66 -9.07 -6.37 -8.52
N ALA A 67 -9.00 -6.56 -7.20
CA ALA A 67 -9.98 -6.04 -6.26
C ALA A 67 -10.04 -4.50 -6.27
N LEU A 68 -8.89 -3.85 -6.44
CA LEU A 68 -8.80 -2.40 -6.57
C LEU A 68 -9.55 -1.85 -7.79
N LEU A 69 -9.40 -2.48 -8.94
CA LEU A 69 -10.12 -2.10 -10.15
C LEU A 69 -11.63 -2.35 -10.00
N GLN A 70 -12.04 -3.41 -9.31
CA GLN A 70 -13.46 -3.64 -8.99
C GLN A 70 -14.03 -2.52 -8.11
N LEU A 71 -13.29 -2.04 -7.10
CA LEU A 71 -13.68 -0.87 -6.30
C LEU A 71 -13.80 0.43 -7.10
N MET A 72 -13.13 0.49 -8.26
CA MET A 72 -13.19 1.60 -9.21
C MET A 72 -14.30 1.40 -10.26
N ASP A 73 -15.18 0.41 -10.10
CA ASP A 73 -16.22 0.02 -11.06
C ASP A 73 -15.64 -0.31 -12.45
N GLN A 74 -14.41 -0.81 -12.49
CA GLN A 74 -13.74 -1.21 -13.74
C GLN A 74 -13.83 -2.73 -13.90
N GLU A 75 -14.39 -3.16 -15.03
CA GLU A 75 -14.36 -4.58 -15.39
C GLU A 75 -12.94 -5.04 -15.66
N ASN A 76 -12.58 -6.16 -15.05
CA ASN A 76 -11.29 -6.82 -15.25
C ASN A 76 -11.43 -8.33 -14.99
N THR A 77 -10.41 -9.09 -15.39
CA THR A 77 -10.33 -10.53 -15.16
C THR A 77 -9.07 -10.84 -14.36
N LEU A 78 -9.21 -11.72 -13.36
CA LEU A 78 -8.07 -12.21 -12.59
C LEU A 78 -7.48 -13.45 -13.26
N ASP A 79 -6.19 -13.41 -13.55
CA ASP A 79 -5.42 -14.60 -13.91
C ASP A 79 -5.07 -15.36 -12.63
N GLU A 80 -5.79 -16.45 -12.36
CA GLU A 80 -5.64 -17.27 -11.15
C GLU A 80 -4.22 -17.85 -10.99
N GLU A 81 -3.49 -18.10 -12.08
CA GLU A 81 -2.11 -18.60 -12.02
C GLU A 81 -1.13 -17.52 -11.55
N LYS A 82 -1.45 -16.24 -11.80
CA LYS A 82 -0.60 -15.10 -11.47
C LYS A 82 -1.08 -14.31 -10.25
N LYS A 83 -2.20 -14.67 -9.62
CA LYS A 83 -2.85 -13.85 -8.58
C LYS A 83 -1.96 -13.38 -7.42
N ASN A 84 -0.97 -14.20 -7.03
CA ASN A 84 -0.05 -13.90 -5.93
C ASN A 84 1.28 -13.29 -6.39
N GLN A 85 1.47 -13.09 -7.69
CA GLN A 85 2.68 -12.45 -8.22
C GLN A 85 2.56 -10.93 -8.11
N PRO A 86 3.68 -10.20 -7.99
CA PRO A 86 3.68 -8.73 -8.03
C PRO A 86 3.04 -8.20 -9.31
N TYR A 87 2.13 -7.25 -9.19
CA TYR A 87 1.55 -6.56 -10.34
C TYR A 87 2.49 -5.46 -10.81
N LEU A 88 2.83 -5.46 -12.10
CA LEU A 88 3.69 -4.44 -12.71
C LEU A 88 2.83 -3.44 -13.46
N GLU A 89 2.90 -2.18 -13.04
CA GLU A 89 2.15 -1.08 -13.66
C GLU A 89 3.05 0.12 -13.89
N THR A 90 2.65 0.98 -14.83
CA THR A 90 3.29 2.25 -15.11
C THR A 90 3.14 3.23 -13.94
N TRP A 91 4.12 4.12 -13.76
CA TRP A 91 4.07 5.14 -12.71
C TRP A 91 2.77 5.97 -12.71
N PRO A 92 2.26 6.45 -13.87
CA PRO A 92 0.98 7.15 -13.92
C PRO A 92 -0.21 6.29 -13.47
N GLY A 93 -0.20 4.98 -13.77
CA GLY A 93 -1.22 4.04 -13.33
C GLY A 93 -1.23 3.88 -11.81
N ILE A 94 -0.05 3.72 -11.20
CA ILE A 94 0.12 3.63 -9.74
C ILE A 94 -0.38 4.91 -9.05
N ILE A 95 0.00 6.09 -9.55
CA ILE A 95 -0.44 7.36 -8.94
C ILE A 95 -1.96 7.52 -8.99
N ARG A 96 -2.60 7.20 -10.12
CA ARG A 96 -4.07 7.26 -10.25
C ARG A 96 -4.75 6.35 -9.24
N LEU A 97 -4.20 5.16 -9.04
CA LEU A 97 -4.69 4.22 -8.05
C LEU A 97 -4.60 4.81 -6.63
N CYS A 98 -3.43 5.27 -6.22
CA CYS A 98 -3.22 5.82 -4.88
C CYS A 98 -4.17 6.99 -4.58
N LEU A 99 -4.40 7.87 -5.57
CA LEU A 99 -5.36 8.97 -5.45
C LEU A 99 -6.80 8.47 -5.28
N HIS A 100 -7.22 7.47 -6.05
CA HIS A 100 -8.56 6.90 -5.93
C HIS A 100 -8.77 6.25 -4.57
N LEU A 101 -7.79 5.48 -4.09
CA LEU A 101 -7.82 4.86 -2.77
C LEU A 101 -7.93 5.89 -1.66
N ASN A 102 -7.13 6.95 -1.70
CA ASN A 102 -7.19 8.01 -0.71
C ASN A 102 -8.59 8.66 -0.67
N ASN A 103 -9.17 9.00 -1.82
CA ASN A 103 -10.51 9.59 -1.87
C ASN A 103 -11.60 8.66 -1.32
N LYS A 104 -11.53 7.35 -1.65
CA LYS A 104 -12.48 6.35 -1.14
C LYS A 104 -12.29 6.09 0.35
N MET A 105 -11.06 6.10 0.86
CA MET A 105 -10.77 5.91 2.29
C MET A 105 -11.11 7.16 3.10
N GLU A 106 -10.85 8.37 2.61
CA GLU A 106 -11.27 9.62 3.26
C GLU A 106 -12.80 9.67 3.42
N ALA A 107 -13.55 9.10 2.46
CA ALA A 107 -15.00 8.96 2.59
C ALA A 107 -15.45 7.93 3.64
N VAL A 108 -14.53 7.10 4.16
CA VAL A 108 -14.79 6.02 5.13
C VAL A 108 -14.22 6.36 6.52
N LEU A 109 -13.26 7.28 6.62
CA LEU A 109 -12.68 7.70 7.88
C LEU A 109 -13.60 8.72 8.60
N PRO A 110 -13.85 8.58 9.91
CA PRO A 110 -14.63 9.56 10.67
C PRO A 110 -13.94 10.93 10.66
N GLU A 111 -14.71 12.02 10.60
CA GLU A 111 -14.17 13.39 10.73
C GLU A 111 -13.29 13.53 11.99
N GLY A 112 -12.07 14.04 11.83
CA GLY A 112 -11.18 14.41 12.93
C GLY A 112 -9.89 13.59 13.08
N PHE A 113 -9.52 12.78 12.09
CA PHE A 113 -8.17 12.20 11.94
C PHE A 113 -7.45 12.77 10.72
#